data_AF-A0A7C4D3D5-F1
#
_entry.id   AF-A0A7C4D3D5-F1
#
_cell.length_a   1.000
_cell.length_b   1.000
_cell.length_c   1.000
_cell.angle_alpha   90.00
_cell.angle_beta   90.00
_cell.angle_gamma   90.00
#
_symmetry.space_group_name_H-M   'P 1'
#
loop_
_entity.id
_entity.type
_entity.pdbx_description
1 polymer ?
#
loop_
_entity_poly.entity_id
_entity_poly.type
_entity_poly.pdbx_seq_one_letter_code
_entity_poly.pdbx_strand_id
1 'polypeptide(L)'
;MQRGKGKPFLEIFALALNEDYRFPILEVFVFLFILAPFAFVTPGAFFSRGIYEGYSFIIDVYEERITYELASSVLNLSLPVFMILIFKNLAYGFGNDIERGIIQTYLSYPLKRYMLLSAKLLSSLFLSLLILIGTQIPALYLIAPEIISKNISTVLLTYLAGLSPILLISGIILLVTLLLRRGSLSLVFGIVLYFIFSMASSILMFMASTTKSPTILKLLSTFYPSTVLNIYYNAYSGYLAREIWTPTFLEAFGYIGISYLITTVTFAATYIYFCRRFSL
;
A
#
# COMPACT_ATOMS: atom_id res chain seq x y z
N MET A 1 18.19 8.28 38.41
CA MET A 1 16.93 7.92 37.68
C MET A 1 17.24 6.84 36.65
N GLN A 2 16.80 5.60 36.89
CA GLN A 2 16.98 4.50 35.94
C GLN A 2 16.12 4.76 34.68
N ARG A 3 16.78 5.11 33.56
CA ARG A 3 16.12 5.19 32.25
C ARG A 3 15.69 3.78 31.84
N GLY A 4 14.38 3.51 31.85
CA GLY A 4 13.82 2.25 31.39
C GLY A 4 14.25 1.93 29.95
N LYS A 5 14.55 0.65 29.67
CA LYS A 5 15.19 0.13 28.44
C LYS A 5 14.46 0.46 27.11
N GLY A 6 13.32 1.15 27.12
CA GLY A 6 12.57 1.59 25.93
C GLY A 6 12.37 3.10 25.77
N LYS A 7 12.71 3.92 26.79
CA LYS A 7 12.52 5.38 26.71
C LYS A 7 13.21 6.03 25.50
N PRO A 8 14.47 5.68 25.17
CA PRO A 8 15.17 6.28 24.03
C PRO A 8 14.47 6.03 22.68
N PHE A 9 13.94 4.81 22.49
CA PHE A 9 13.22 4.45 21.26
C PHE A 9 11.92 5.25 21.12
N LEU A 10 11.15 5.34 22.22
CA LEU A 10 9.90 6.07 22.25
C LEU A 10 10.11 7.59 22.08
N GLU A 11 11.22 8.13 22.59
CA GLU A 11 11.61 9.53 22.36
C GLU A 11 11.87 9.80 20.87
N ILE A 12 12.69 8.98 20.20
CA ILE A 12 12.94 9.14 18.76
C ILE A 12 11.66 8.94 17.94
N PHE A 13 10.83 7.97 18.31
CA PHE A 13 9.55 7.73 17.66
C PHE A 13 8.61 8.93 17.81
N ALA A 14 8.47 9.48 19.01
CA ALA A 14 7.64 10.67 19.26
C ALA A 14 8.16 11.92 18.53
N LEU A 15 9.48 12.09 18.46
CA LEU A 15 10.11 13.15 17.67
C LEU A 15 9.81 13.00 16.18
N ALA A 16 9.96 11.78 15.64
CA ALA A 16 9.64 11.50 14.25
C ALA A 16 8.16 11.74 13.93
N LEU A 17 7.23 11.37 14.83
CA LEU A 17 5.81 11.65 14.67
C LEU A 17 5.51 13.15 14.60
N ASN A 18 6.07 13.92 15.53
CA ASN A 18 5.88 15.38 15.58
C ASN A 18 6.47 16.10 14.36
N GLU A 19 7.55 15.56 13.79
CA GLU A 19 8.17 16.08 12.59
C GLU A 19 7.37 15.73 11.33
N ASP A 20 6.98 14.46 11.19
CA ASP A 20 6.32 13.94 9.98
C ASP A 20 4.88 14.42 9.83
N TYR A 21 4.17 14.60 10.95
CA TYR A 21 2.71 14.87 10.99
C TYR A 21 2.37 16.22 11.63
N ARG A 22 3.27 17.19 11.55
CA ARG A 22 3.02 18.55 12.02
C ARG A 22 1.87 19.20 11.25
N PHE A 23 1.07 20.01 11.94
CA PHE A 23 0.08 20.89 11.32
C PHE A 23 0.72 21.76 10.22
N PRO A 24 0.11 21.91 9.01
CA PRO A 24 -1.20 21.39 8.59
C PRO A 24 -1.15 20.06 7.82
N ILE A 25 -0.01 19.35 7.81
CA ILE A 25 0.23 18.21 6.93
C ILE A 25 -0.75 17.08 7.24
N LEU A 26 -0.86 16.69 8.51
CA LEU A 26 -1.73 15.59 8.93
C LEU A 26 -3.19 15.86 8.57
N GLU A 27 -3.67 17.07 8.82
CA GLU A 27 -5.05 17.49 8.61
C GLU A 27 -5.42 17.43 7.13
N VAL A 28 -4.52 17.89 6.26
CA VAL A 28 -4.72 17.81 4.80
C VAL A 28 -4.81 16.35 4.35
N PHE A 29 -3.93 15.48 4.82
CA PHE A 29 -3.97 14.06 4.44
C PHE A 29 -5.21 13.36 5.00
N VAL A 30 -5.57 13.58 6.26
CA VAL A 30 -6.79 13.03 6.86
C VAL A 30 -8.03 13.51 6.11
N PHE A 31 -8.09 14.81 5.75
CA PHE A 31 -9.17 15.36 4.93
C PHE A 31 -9.26 14.65 3.57
N LEU A 32 -8.14 14.50 2.86
CA LEU A 32 -8.10 13.79 1.57
C LEU A 32 -8.52 12.32 1.71
N PHE A 33 -8.08 11.63 2.76
CA PHE A 33 -8.48 10.25 3.01
C PHE A 33 -9.97 10.09 3.32
N ILE A 34 -10.56 11.03 4.07
CA ILE A 34 -12.00 11.01 4.34
C ILE A 34 -12.79 11.33 3.08
N LEU A 35 -12.34 12.30 2.28
CA LEU A 35 -13.03 12.73 1.06
C LEU A 35 -12.95 11.69 -0.06
N ALA A 36 -11.83 10.96 -0.17
CA ALA A 36 -11.57 10.03 -1.26
C ALA A 36 -12.67 8.96 -1.47
N PRO A 37 -13.13 8.22 -0.44
CA PRO A 37 -14.26 7.31 -0.57
C PRO A 37 -15.52 8.00 -1.12
N PHE A 38 -15.93 9.13 -0.54
CA PHE A 38 -17.23 9.73 -0.87
C PHE A 38 -17.25 10.45 -2.22
N ALA A 39 -16.12 11.00 -2.64
CA ALA A 39 -16.04 11.72 -3.91
C ALA A 39 -16.03 10.80 -5.15
N PHE A 40 -15.59 9.53 -5.00
CA PHE A 40 -15.29 8.67 -6.15
C PHE A 40 -15.74 7.21 -6.02
N VAL A 41 -16.61 6.86 -5.06
CA VAL A 41 -17.33 5.57 -5.16
C VAL A 41 -18.00 5.52 -6.51
N THR A 42 -17.52 4.59 -7.34
CA THR A 42 -17.80 4.59 -8.76
C THR A 42 -19.29 4.30 -8.95
N PRO A 43 -20.00 4.98 -9.87
CA PRO A 43 -21.38 4.65 -10.20
C PRO A 43 -21.56 3.17 -10.52
N GLY A 44 -20.53 2.50 -11.08
CA GLY A 44 -20.54 1.06 -11.38
C GLY A 44 -20.84 0.16 -10.18
N ALA A 45 -20.39 0.52 -8.97
CA ALA A 45 -20.70 -0.25 -7.76
C ALA A 45 -22.16 -0.09 -7.33
N PHE A 46 -22.76 1.08 -7.59
CA PHE A 46 -24.19 1.33 -7.37
C PHE A 46 -25.08 0.79 -8.50
N PHE A 47 -24.61 0.80 -9.76
CA PHE A 47 -25.29 0.18 -10.90
C PHE A 47 -25.34 -1.33 -10.76
N SER A 48 -24.25 -1.96 -10.27
CA SER A 48 -24.23 -3.37 -9.90
C SER A 48 -25.33 -3.65 -8.88
N ARG A 49 -25.38 -2.89 -7.77
CA ARG A 49 -26.44 -3.01 -6.74
C ARG A 49 -27.87 -2.88 -7.30
N GLY A 50 -28.13 -1.87 -8.14
CA GLY A 50 -29.46 -1.61 -8.71
C GLY A 50 -29.95 -2.66 -9.72
N ILE A 51 -29.05 -3.39 -10.37
CA ILE A 51 -29.42 -4.47 -11.32
C ILE A 51 -29.74 -5.78 -10.58
N TYR A 52 -29.15 -6.01 -9.39
CA TYR A 52 -29.24 -7.29 -8.67
C TYR A 52 -30.30 -7.33 -7.56
N GLU A 53 -30.92 -6.21 -7.17
CA GLU A 53 -32.07 -6.18 -6.24
C GLU A 53 -33.31 -6.94 -6.76
N GLY A 54 -33.36 -7.32 -8.05
CA GLY A 54 -34.46 -8.09 -8.65
C GLY A 54 -34.32 -9.61 -8.65
N TYR A 55 -33.17 -10.20 -8.28
CA TYR A 55 -32.91 -11.65 -8.40
C TYR A 55 -32.41 -12.27 -7.09
N SER A 56 -33.33 -12.77 -6.28
CA SER A 56 -33.09 -13.25 -4.91
C SER A 56 -32.47 -14.66 -4.77
N PHE A 57 -31.98 -15.28 -5.86
CA PHE A 57 -31.56 -16.69 -5.85
C PHE A 57 -30.08 -16.92 -6.22
N ILE A 58 -29.33 -15.89 -6.61
CA ILE A 58 -27.89 -15.99 -6.90
C ILE A 58 -27.12 -14.95 -6.07
N ILE A 59 -27.31 -14.95 -4.75
CA ILE A 59 -26.93 -13.83 -3.89
C ILE A 59 -25.46 -13.90 -3.45
N ASP A 60 -24.97 -15.05 -2.98
CA ASP A 60 -23.67 -15.09 -2.27
C ASP A 60 -22.44 -14.80 -3.15
N VAL A 61 -22.35 -15.37 -4.36
CA VAL A 61 -21.23 -15.12 -5.29
C VAL A 61 -21.26 -13.68 -5.85
N TYR A 62 -22.44 -13.08 -5.95
CA TYR A 62 -22.60 -11.72 -6.44
C TYR A 62 -22.29 -10.69 -5.35
N GLU A 63 -22.59 -10.99 -4.09
CA GLU A 63 -22.25 -10.12 -2.96
C GLU A 63 -20.74 -9.99 -2.77
N GLU A 64 -19.96 -11.07 -2.88
CA GLU A 64 -18.49 -10.99 -2.77
C GLU A 64 -17.90 -10.13 -3.90
N ARG A 65 -18.43 -10.26 -5.12
CA ARG A 65 -18.03 -9.42 -6.25
C ARG A 65 -18.34 -7.94 -6.00
N ILE A 66 -19.56 -7.63 -5.56
CA ILE A 66 -19.97 -6.24 -5.25
C ILE A 66 -19.08 -5.68 -4.14
N THR A 67 -18.78 -6.49 -3.12
CA THR A 67 -17.87 -6.12 -2.02
C THR A 67 -16.47 -5.79 -2.54
N TYR A 68 -15.92 -6.63 -3.42
CA TYR A 68 -14.62 -6.40 -4.05
C TYR A 68 -14.62 -5.12 -4.89
N GLU A 69 -15.64 -4.91 -5.73
CA GLU A 69 -15.75 -3.70 -6.57
C GLU A 69 -15.86 -2.43 -5.73
N LEU A 70 -16.66 -2.45 -4.65
CA LEU A 70 -16.76 -1.33 -3.69
C LEU A 70 -15.41 -1.06 -3.01
N ALA A 71 -14.78 -2.08 -2.43
CA ALA A 71 -13.51 -1.93 -1.73
C ALA A 71 -12.39 -1.43 -2.67
N SER A 72 -12.31 -1.99 -3.88
CA SER A 72 -11.36 -1.58 -4.91
C SER A 72 -11.58 -0.13 -5.36
N SER A 73 -12.83 0.29 -5.55
CA SER A 73 -13.16 1.67 -5.94
C SER A 73 -12.70 2.70 -4.91
N VAL A 74 -12.94 2.43 -3.62
CA VAL A 74 -12.52 3.28 -2.50
C VAL A 74 -10.99 3.34 -2.40
N LEU A 75 -10.30 2.22 -2.63
CA LEU A 75 -8.85 2.16 -2.59
C LEU A 75 -8.18 2.90 -3.74
N ASN A 76 -8.74 2.91 -4.95
CA ASN A 76 -8.07 3.46 -6.14
C ASN A 76 -7.59 4.91 -5.99
N LEU A 77 -8.31 5.74 -5.23
CA LEU A 77 -7.91 7.14 -4.99
C LEU A 77 -7.14 7.33 -3.67
N SER A 78 -7.46 6.53 -2.66
CA SER A 78 -6.77 6.56 -1.36
C SER A 78 -5.34 6.02 -1.43
N LEU A 79 -5.07 5.05 -2.32
CA LEU A 79 -3.74 4.45 -2.50
C LEU A 79 -2.69 5.46 -3.03
N PRO A 80 -2.97 6.30 -4.04
CA PRO A 80 -2.08 7.39 -4.43
C PRO A 80 -1.80 8.40 -3.30
N VAL A 81 -2.82 8.79 -2.54
CA VAL A 81 -2.66 9.71 -1.38
C VAL A 81 -1.75 9.08 -0.32
N PHE A 82 -2.00 7.81 0.00
CA PHE A 82 -1.17 7.00 0.89
C PHE A 82 0.27 6.87 0.40
N MET A 83 0.46 6.65 -0.90
CA MET A 83 1.78 6.59 -1.50
C MET A 83 2.54 7.91 -1.33
N ILE A 84 1.92 9.05 -1.64
CA ILE A 84 2.54 10.37 -1.50
C ILE A 84 2.97 10.61 -0.05
N LEU A 85 2.11 10.28 0.91
CA LEU A 85 2.41 10.42 2.34
C LEU A 85 3.63 9.59 2.75
N ILE A 86 3.67 8.32 2.33
CA ILE A 86 4.81 7.43 2.59
C ILE A 86 6.09 7.96 1.94
N PHE A 87 6.03 8.41 0.68
CA PHE A 87 7.20 8.89 -0.03
C PHE A 87 7.73 10.17 0.61
N LYS A 88 6.85 11.08 1.01
CA LYS A 88 7.22 12.28 1.78
C LYS A 88 7.90 11.88 3.09
N ASN A 89 7.35 10.95 3.87
CA ASN A 89 7.92 10.61 5.17
C ASN A 89 9.24 9.81 5.05
N LEU A 90 9.33 8.85 4.11
CA LEU A 90 10.52 8.03 3.89
C LEU A 90 11.62 8.76 3.13
N ALA A 91 11.31 9.25 1.92
CA ALA A 91 12.34 9.85 1.06
C ALA A 91 12.70 11.25 1.53
N TYR A 92 11.70 12.10 1.78
CA TYR A 92 11.98 13.47 2.20
C TYR A 92 12.30 13.57 3.69
N GLY A 93 11.48 13.01 4.59
CA GLY A 93 11.72 13.06 6.04
C GLY A 93 13.04 12.40 6.43
N PHE A 94 13.09 11.07 6.30
CA PHE A 94 14.30 10.32 6.67
C PHE A 94 15.50 10.63 5.76
N GLY A 95 15.31 10.80 4.45
CA GLY A 95 16.42 11.15 3.55
C GLY A 95 17.04 12.53 3.81
N ASN A 96 16.24 13.52 4.23
CA ASN A 96 16.76 14.84 4.64
C ASN A 96 17.55 14.77 5.96
N ASP A 97 17.17 13.88 6.90
CA ASP A 97 17.95 13.63 8.11
C ASP A 97 19.33 13.04 7.79
N ILE A 98 19.42 12.21 6.74
CA ILE A 98 20.69 11.68 6.21
C ILE A 98 21.51 12.85 5.62
N GLU A 99 20.89 13.62 4.74
CA GLU A 99 21.54 14.68 3.97
C GLU A 99 22.11 15.79 4.86
N ARG A 100 21.38 16.16 5.93
CA ARG A 100 21.80 17.17 6.91
C ARG A 100 22.73 16.62 8.01
N GLY A 101 23.01 15.31 8.01
CA GLY A 101 23.86 14.68 9.02
C GLY A 101 23.24 14.52 10.41
N ILE A 102 21.94 14.81 10.58
CA ILE A 102 21.22 14.71 11.87
C ILE A 102 21.25 13.28 12.39
N ILE A 103 21.31 12.28 11.50
CA ILE A 103 21.43 10.87 11.89
C ILE A 103 22.71 10.60 12.70
N GLN A 104 23.79 11.34 12.50
CA GLN A 104 25.00 11.19 13.32
C GLN A 104 24.73 11.57 14.78
N THR A 105 23.89 12.58 15.00
CA THR A 105 23.42 12.99 16.34
C THR A 105 22.50 11.93 16.95
N TYR A 106 21.64 11.28 16.16
CA TYR A 106 20.82 10.18 16.67
C TYR A 106 21.64 8.91 16.97
N LEU A 107 22.70 8.66 16.20
CA LEU A 107 23.60 7.51 16.39
C LEU A 107 24.53 7.66 17.61
N SER A 108 24.76 8.88 18.11
CA SER A 108 25.51 9.10 19.35
C SER A 108 24.68 8.82 20.61
N TYR A 109 23.34 8.74 20.47
CA TYR A 109 22.45 8.27 21.52
C TYR A 109 22.68 6.77 21.77
N PRO A 110 22.49 6.24 23.01
CA PRO A 110 22.73 4.83 23.34
C PRO A 110 21.62 3.92 22.79
N LEU A 111 21.44 3.92 21.47
CA LEU A 111 20.47 3.17 20.72
C LEU A 111 21.15 2.35 19.64
N LYS A 112 20.67 1.11 19.45
CA LYS A 112 21.16 0.28 18.35
C LYS A 112 20.60 0.83 17.04
N ARG A 113 21.41 0.82 15.98
CA ARG A 113 21.05 1.38 14.66
C ARG A 113 19.71 0.86 14.13
N TYR A 114 19.51 -0.44 14.27
CA TYR A 114 18.30 -1.11 13.84
C TYR A 114 17.05 -0.56 14.53
N MET A 115 17.15 -0.13 15.80
CA MET A 115 16.04 0.48 16.54
C MET A 115 15.71 1.87 16.01
N LEU A 116 16.71 2.65 15.59
CA LEU A 116 16.50 3.97 14.97
C LEU A 116 15.73 3.84 13.65
N LEU A 117 16.18 2.95 12.76
CA LEU A 117 15.49 2.73 11.49
C LEU A 117 14.07 2.20 11.72
N SER A 118 13.89 1.31 12.70
CA SER A 118 12.57 0.79 13.05
C SER A 118 11.64 1.89 13.58
N ALA A 119 12.15 2.83 14.40
CA ALA A 119 11.36 3.96 14.88
C ALA A 119 10.89 4.86 13.74
N LYS A 120 11.79 5.20 12.81
CA LYS A 120 11.46 6.03 11.63
C LYS A 120 10.53 5.30 10.66
N LEU A 121 10.72 3.99 10.43
CA LEU A 121 9.81 3.18 9.60
C LEU A 121 8.43 3.05 10.22
N LEU A 122 8.34 2.89 11.55
CA LEU A 122 7.07 2.80 12.24
C LEU A 122 6.34 4.16 12.21
N SER A 123 7.04 5.29 12.37
CA SER A 123 6.45 6.63 12.19
C SER A 123 5.89 6.83 10.78
N SER A 124 6.68 6.50 9.76
CA SER A 124 6.36 6.78 8.37
C SER A 124 5.32 5.83 7.77
N LEU A 125 5.46 4.51 7.97
CA LEU A 125 4.59 3.49 7.38
C LEU A 125 3.39 3.15 8.26
N PHE A 126 3.61 2.84 9.55
CA PHE A 126 2.55 2.32 10.41
C PHE A 126 1.48 3.38 10.69
N LEU A 127 1.86 4.63 10.95
CA LEU A 127 0.86 5.69 11.16
C LEU A 127 0.07 6.00 9.89
N SER A 128 0.73 6.10 8.73
CA SER A 128 0.06 6.25 7.44
C SER A 128 -0.95 5.13 7.20
N LEU A 129 -0.59 3.90 7.54
CA LEU A 129 -1.43 2.71 7.38
C LEU A 129 -2.62 2.75 8.35
N LEU A 130 -2.39 3.20 9.58
CA LEU A 130 -3.45 3.39 10.58
C LEU A 130 -4.45 4.45 10.11
N ILE A 131 -3.99 5.58 9.56
CA ILE A 131 -4.88 6.62 9.00
C ILE A 131 -5.68 6.08 7.80
N LEU A 132 -5.03 5.35 6.90
CA LEU A 132 -5.71 4.73 5.77
C LEU A 132 -6.79 3.76 6.26
N ILE A 133 -6.44 2.74 7.02
CA ILE A 133 -7.40 1.73 7.48
C ILE A 133 -8.48 2.37 8.38
N GLY A 134 -8.09 3.29 9.25
CA GLY A 134 -8.95 3.98 10.20
C GLY A 134 -9.97 4.92 9.55
N THR A 135 -9.72 5.41 8.34
CA THR A 135 -10.70 6.21 7.58
C THR A 135 -11.49 5.36 6.60
N GLN A 136 -10.82 4.45 5.88
CA GLN A 136 -11.44 3.72 4.76
C GLN A 136 -12.39 2.61 5.21
N ILE A 137 -12.08 1.84 6.27
CA ILE A 137 -12.99 0.79 6.77
C ILE A 137 -14.30 1.40 7.28
N PRO A 138 -14.29 2.44 8.12
CA PRO A 138 -15.54 3.09 8.54
C PRO A 138 -16.32 3.71 7.36
N ALA A 139 -15.63 4.33 6.39
CA ALA A 139 -16.29 4.88 5.20
C ALA A 139 -17.02 3.79 4.41
N LEU A 140 -16.39 2.63 4.24
CA LEU A 140 -16.99 1.45 3.63
C LEU A 140 -18.26 1.00 4.39
N TYR A 141 -18.19 0.89 5.73
CA TYR A 141 -19.36 0.55 6.55
C TYR A 141 -20.49 1.58 6.44
N LEU A 142 -20.19 2.87 6.26
CA LEU A 142 -21.21 3.90 6.04
C LEU A 142 -21.89 3.78 4.68
N ILE A 143 -21.18 3.30 3.65
CA ILE A 143 -21.71 3.18 2.28
C ILE A 143 -22.59 1.93 2.12
N ALA A 144 -22.15 0.78 2.64
CA ALA A 144 -22.84 -0.50 2.45
C ALA A 144 -22.67 -1.43 3.68
N PRO A 145 -23.36 -1.14 4.81
CA PRO A 145 -23.14 -1.85 6.07
C PRO A 145 -23.47 -3.35 5.98
N GLU A 146 -24.58 -3.70 5.33
CA GLU A 146 -25.07 -5.08 5.25
C GLU A 146 -24.10 -5.98 4.46
N ILE A 147 -23.70 -5.54 3.26
CA ILE A 147 -22.82 -6.27 2.36
C ILE A 147 -21.42 -6.45 2.98
N ILE A 148 -20.89 -5.40 3.60
CA ILE A 148 -19.52 -5.40 4.14
C ILE A 148 -19.39 -6.21 5.42
N SER A 149 -20.42 -6.19 6.27
CA SER A 149 -20.43 -7.02 7.48
C SER A 149 -20.38 -8.52 7.16
N LYS A 150 -21.03 -8.93 6.06
CA LYS A 150 -21.07 -10.33 5.61
C LYS A 150 -19.75 -10.76 4.94
N ASN A 151 -19.10 -9.87 4.20
CA ASN A 151 -17.92 -10.18 3.37
C ASN A 151 -16.63 -9.45 3.81
N ILE A 152 -16.37 -9.39 5.11
CA ILE A 152 -15.19 -8.72 5.65
C ILE A 152 -13.87 -9.33 5.16
N SER A 153 -13.85 -10.65 4.90
CA SER A 153 -12.70 -11.37 4.35
C SER A 153 -12.30 -10.82 2.97
N THR A 154 -13.27 -10.57 2.10
CA THR A 154 -13.07 -9.99 0.76
C THR A 154 -12.49 -8.58 0.86
N VAL A 155 -12.99 -7.77 1.80
CA VAL A 155 -12.43 -6.44 2.07
C VAL A 155 -10.96 -6.55 2.49
N LEU A 156 -10.64 -7.39 3.47
CA LEU A 156 -9.26 -7.57 3.95
C LEU A 156 -8.32 -8.05 2.84
N LEU A 157 -8.75 -9.02 2.02
CA LEU A 157 -7.97 -9.50 0.88
C LEU A 157 -7.73 -8.41 -0.16
N THR A 158 -8.73 -7.58 -0.43
CA THR A 158 -8.62 -6.45 -1.37
C THR A 158 -7.60 -5.43 -0.88
N TYR A 159 -7.62 -5.09 0.42
CA TYR A 159 -6.64 -4.18 1.02
C TYR A 159 -5.23 -4.77 1.00
N LEU A 160 -5.07 -6.05 1.35
CA LEU A 160 -3.77 -6.72 1.29
C LEU A 160 -3.20 -6.70 -0.13
N ALA A 161 -4.02 -7.01 -1.13
CA ALA A 161 -3.59 -6.99 -2.53
C ALA A 161 -3.26 -5.57 -3.02
N GLY A 162 -4.02 -4.55 -2.61
CA GLY A 162 -3.78 -3.16 -2.99
C GLY A 162 -2.54 -2.54 -2.31
N LEU A 163 -2.25 -2.91 -1.07
CA LEU A 163 -1.13 -2.37 -0.30
C LEU A 163 0.23 -2.95 -0.73
N SER A 164 0.28 -4.21 -1.13
CA SER A 164 1.53 -4.90 -1.50
C SER A 164 2.43 -4.12 -2.48
N PRO A 165 1.95 -3.66 -3.66
CA PRO A 165 2.81 -2.94 -4.61
C PRO A 165 3.35 -1.61 -4.05
N ILE A 166 2.57 -0.91 -3.24
CA ILE A 166 3.00 0.36 -2.62
C ILE A 166 4.09 0.11 -1.58
N LEU A 167 3.92 -0.94 -0.76
CA LEU A 167 4.93 -1.34 0.21
C LEU A 167 6.22 -1.78 -0.49
N LEU A 168 6.13 -2.52 -1.60
CA LEU A 168 7.30 -2.88 -2.41
C LEU A 168 8.05 -1.63 -2.89
N ILE A 169 7.35 -0.68 -3.51
CA ILE A 169 7.94 0.56 -4.00
C ILE A 169 8.54 1.37 -2.84
N SER A 170 7.87 1.43 -1.69
CA SER A 170 8.39 2.12 -0.49
C SER A 170 9.69 1.49 0.03
N GLY A 171 9.80 0.16 -0.01
CA GLY A 171 11.05 -0.55 0.32
C GLY A 171 12.18 -0.22 -0.66
N ILE A 172 11.88 -0.17 -1.96
CA ILE A 172 12.87 0.24 -2.98
C ILE A 172 13.31 1.70 -2.75
N ILE A 173 12.37 2.61 -2.48
CA ILE A 173 12.67 4.02 -2.21
C ILE A 173 13.53 4.17 -0.97
N LEU A 174 13.23 3.44 0.10
CA LEU A 174 14.07 3.47 1.31
C LEU A 174 15.49 3.02 0.99
N LEU A 175 15.66 1.95 0.21
CA LEU A 175 16.97 1.47 -0.23
C LEU A 175 17.71 2.53 -1.06
N VAL A 176 17.02 3.16 -2.02
CA VAL A 176 17.58 4.24 -2.85
C VAL A 176 17.95 5.46 -2.00
N THR A 177 17.13 5.82 -1.01
CA THR A 177 17.38 6.91 -0.07
C THR A 177 18.69 6.66 0.70
N LEU A 178 18.90 5.43 1.17
CA LEU A 178 20.12 5.03 1.86
C LEU A 178 21.36 5.04 0.95
N LEU A 179 21.21 4.67 -0.33
CA LEU A 179 22.30 4.66 -1.31
C LEU A 179 22.71 6.08 -1.74
N LEU A 180 21.73 6.92 -2.07
CA LEU A 180 21.97 8.26 -2.61
C LEU A 180 22.32 9.27 -1.51
N ARG A 181 21.95 9.01 -0.25
CA ARG A 181 22.11 9.93 0.89
C ARG A 181 21.53 11.34 0.63
N ARG A 182 20.54 11.44 -0.27
CA ARG A 182 19.87 12.67 -0.70
C ARG A 182 18.37 12.45 -0.73
N GLY A 183 17.63 13.18 0.10
CA GLY A 183 16.19 12.96 0.26
C GLY A 183 15.37 13.40 -0.96
N SER A 184 15.72 14.56 -1.52
CA SER A 184 15.05 15.14 -2.70
C SER A 184 15.14 14.26 -3.94
N LEU A 185 16.34 13.76 -4.26
CA LEU A 185 16.54 12.86 -5.40
C LEU A 185 15.82 11.52 -5.23
N SER A 186 15.81 10.97 -4.01
CA SER A 186 15.09 9.71 -3.77
C SER A 186 13.58 9.88 -3.90
N LEU A 187 13.04 11.05 -3.56
CA LEU A 187 11.61 11.34 -3.75
C LEU A 187 11.24 11.38 -5.23
N VAL A 188 12.02 12.11 -6.04
CA VAL A 188 11.81 12.18 -7.50
C VAL A 188 11.91 10.79 -8.12
N PHE A 189 12.93 10.02 -7.72
CA PHE A 189 13.09 8.63 -8.18
C PHE A 189 11.89 7.77 -7.82
N GLY A 190 11.37 7.88 -6.59
CA GLY A 190 10.19 7.13 -6.15
C GLY A 190 8.94 7.44 -6.98
N ILE A 191 8.68 8.71 -7.25
CA ILE A 191 7.54 9.14 -8.09
C ILE A 191 7.68 8.59 -9.51
N VAL A 192 8.86 8.77 -10.13
CA VAL A 192 9.12 8.26 -11.49
C VAL A 192 8.98 6.74 -11.53
N LEU A 193 9.52 6.03 -10.54
CA LEU A 193 9.42 4.58 -10.44
C LEU A 193 7.96 4.13 -10.37
N TYR A 194 7.13 4.77 -9.55
CA TYR A 194 5.69 4.47 -9.48
C TYR A 194 5.00 4.64 -10.84
N PHE A 195 5.26 5.74 -11.55
CA PHE A 195 4.69 5.95 -12.89
C PHE A 195 5.13 4.87 -13.88
N ILE A 196 6.41 4.51 -13.89
CA ILE A 196 6.93 3.43 -14.74
C ILE A 196 6.23 2.12 -14.41
N PHE A 197 6.10 1.80 -13.13
CA PHE A 197 5.43 0.59 -12.65
C PHE A 197 3.95 0.55 -13.06
N SER A 198 3.24 1.67 -12.96
CA SER A 198 1.85 1.80 -13.40
C SER A 198 1.70 1.66 -14.92
N MET A 199 2.57 2.30 -15.70
CA MET A 199 2.56 2.19 -17.16
C MET A 199 2.90 0.76 -17.62
N ALA A 200 3.92 0.15 -17.02
CA ALA A 200 4.31 -1.22 -17.30
C ALA A 200 3.16 -2.20 -17.00
N SER A 201 2.44 -2.01 -15.88
CA SER A 201 1.26 -2.81 -15.55
C SER A 201 0.19 -2.72 -16.66
N SER A 202 -0.15 -1.50 -17.10
CA SER A 202 -1.12 -1.29 -18.17
C SER A 202 -0.69 -1.89 -19.51
N ILE A 203 0.59 -1.75 -19.88
CA ILE A 203 1.15 -2.31 -21.12
C ILE A 203 1.11 -3.84 -21.06
N LEU A 204 1.55 -4.45 -19.96
CA LEU A 204 1.55 -5.90 -19.80
C LEU A 204 0.12 -6.47 -19.84
N MET A 205 -0.85 -5.76 -19.25
CA MET A 205 -2.26 -6.15 -19.33
C MET A 205 -2.77 -6.09 -20.78
N PHE A 206 -2.45 -5.04 -21.53
CA PHE A 206 -2.80 -4.93 -22.95
C PHE A 206 -2.13 -6.03 -23.82
N MET A 207 -0.86 -6.34 -23.55
CA MET A 207 -0.16 -7.43 -24.23
C MET A 207 -0.79 -8.79 -23.91
N ALA A 208 -1.13 -9.03 -22.64
CA ALA A 208 -1.79 -10.26 -22.22
C ALA A 208 -3.13 -10.45 -22.93
N SER A 209 -3.96 -9.40 -23.04
CA SER A 209 -5.24 -9.47 -23.73
C SER A 209 -5.08 -9.71 -25.24
N THR A 210 -4.07 -9.11 -25.86
CA THR A 210 -3.85 -9.23 -27.32
C THR A 210 -3.26 -10.59 -27.69
N THR A 211 -2.26 -11.05 -26.96
CA THR A 211 -1.58 -12.33 -27.21
C THR A 211 -2.35 -13.53 -26.63
N LYS A 212 -3.40 -13.29 -25.82
CA LYS A 212 -4.13 -14.31 -25.05
C LYS A 212 -3.19 -15.19 -24.22
N SER A 213 -2.12 -14.61 -23.68
CA SER A 213 -1.08 -15.36 -22.98
C SER A 213 -1.30 -15.35 -21.47
N PRO A 214 -1.53 -16.52 -20.83
CA PRO A 214 -1.72 -16.59 -19.39
C PRO A 214 -0.42 -16.34 -18.61
N THR A 215 0.76 -16.52 -19.23
CA THR A 215 2.05 -16.33 -18.55
C THR A 215 2.31 -14.87 -18.22
N ILE A 216 1.92 -13.95 -19.11
CA ILE A 216 2.05 -12.50 -18.90
C ILE A 216 1.17 -12.07 -17.73
N LEU A 217 -0.07 -12.57 -17.64
CA LEU A 217 -0.95 -12.31 -16.51
C LEU A 217 -0.36 -12.84 -15.20
N LYS A 218 0.14 -14.08 -15.18
CA LYS A 218 0.76 -14.67 -13.99
C LYS A 218 1.98 -13.87 -13.51
N LEU A 219 2.80 -13.38 -14.43
CA LEU A 219 3.95 -12.53 -14.11
C LEU A 219 3.50 -11.19 -13.54
N LEU A 220 2.54 -10.52 -14.18
CA LEU A 220 1.97 -9.26 -13.70
C LEU A 220 1.42 -9.40 -12.28
N SER A 221 0.72 -10.50 -12.03
CA SER A 221 0.05 -10.80 -10.77
C SER A 221 0.99 -11.05 -9.60
N THR A 222 2.25 -11.36 -9.89
CA THR A 222 3.31 -11.47 -8.88
C THR A 222 3.62 -10.10 -8.25
N PHE A 223 3.61 -9.04 -9.06
CA PHE A 223 3.90 -7.68 -8.62
C PHE A 223 2.62 -6.91 -8.25
N TYR A 224 1.52 -7.21 -8.91
CA TYR A 224 0.22 -6.59 -8.71
C TYR A 224 -0.84 -7.64 -8.39
N PRO A 225 -0.89 -8.17 -7.17
CA PRO A 225 -1.85 -9.22 -6.82
C PRO A 225 -3.31 -8.78 -6.94
N SER A 226 -3.58 -7.47 -7.00
CA SER A 226 -4.91 -6.93 -7.32
C SER A 226 -5.42 -7.38 -8.68
N THR A 227 -4.56 -7.69 -9.66
CA THR A 227 -4.99 -8.20 -10.97
C THR A 227 -5.61 -9.59 -10.85
N VAL A 228 -5.04 -10.49 -10.04
CA VAL A 228 -5.61 -11.82 -9.83
C VAL A 228 -6.91 -11.77 -9.06
N LEU A 229 -7.03 -10.93 -8.03
CA LEU A 229 -8.31 -10.75 -7.35
C LEU A 229 -9.38 -10.20 -8.30
N ASN A 230 -9.01 -9.30 -9.20
CA ASN A 230 -9.91 -8.77 -10.22
C ASN A 230 -10.49 -9.88 -11.11
N ILE A 231 -9.63 -10.82 -11.52
CA ILE A 231 -10.03 -11.97 -12.34
C ILE A 231 -10.84 -12.97 -11.51
N TYR A 232 -10.42 -13.26 -10.27
CA TYR A 232 -11.08 -14.22 -9.38
C TYR A 232 -12.51 -13.80 -9.02
N TYR A 233 -12.70 -12.56 -8.56
CA TYR A 233 -14.02 -12.01 -8.23
C TYR A 233 -14.83 -11.58 -9.45
N ASN A 234 -14.29 -11.78 -10.65
CA ASN A 234 -14.96 -11.43 -11.92
C ASN A 234 -15.43 -9.96 -11.93
N ALA A 235 -14.59 -9.06 -11.43
CA ALA A 235 -14.90 -7.64 -11.46
C ALA A 235 -14.95 -7.14 -12.91
N TYR A 236 -15.67 -6.04 -13.16
CA TYR A 236 -15.90 -5.52 -14.52
C TYR A 236 -14.64 -5.43 -15.39
N SER A 237 -13.51 -5.01 -14.83
CA SER A 237 -12.21 -4.91 -15.52
C SER A 237 -11.49 -6.25 -15.77
N GLY A 238 -11.90 -7.33 -15.10
CA GLY A 238 -11.27 -8.65 -15.15
C GLY A 238 -11.93 -9.61 -16.14
N TYR A 239 -13.07 -9.23 -16.72
CA TYR A 239 -13.88 -10.10 -17.59
C TYR A 239 -13.09 -10.63 -18.79
N LEU A 240 -12.38 -9.75 -19.50
CA LEU A 240 -11.54 -10.13 -20.65
C LEU A 240 -10.33 -10.99 -20.27
N ALA A 241 -9.81 -10.81 -19.06
CA ALA A 241 -8.67 -11.57 -18.55
C ALA A 241 -9.07 -12.98 -18.09
N ARG A 242 -10.33 -13.18 -17.71
CA ARG A 242 -10.88 -14.48 -17.29
C ARG A 242 -10.94 -15.50 -18.41
N GLU A 243 -11.19 -15.05 -19.64
CA GLU A 243 -11.16 -15.93 -20.83
C GLU A 243 -9.76 -16.53 -21.08
N ILE A 244 -8.72 -15.88 -20.54
CA ILE A 244 -7.32 -16.27 -20.72
C ILE A 244 -6.85 -17.15 -19.55
N TRP A 245 -7.26 -16.82 -18.32
CA TRP A 245 -6.89 -17.55 -17.11
C TRP A 245 -7.95 -17.41 -16.01
N THR A 246 -8.30 -18.54 -15.39
CA THR A 246 -9.22 -18.61 -14.25
C THR A 246 -8.47 -19.04 -12.99
N PRO A 247 -8.01 -18.10 -12.14
CA PRO A 247 -7.31 -18.44 -10.92
C PRO A 247 -8.25 -19.09 -9.89
N THR A 248 -7.74 -20.08 -9.16
CA THR A 248 -8.42 -20.59 -7.96
C THR A 248 -8.19 -19.65 -6.77
N PHE A 249 -9.00 -19.78 -5.70
CA PHE A 249 -8.79 -19.00 -4.47
C PHE A 249 -7.38 -19.17 -3.88
N LEU A 250 -6.88 -20.42 -3.86
CA LEU A 250 -5.55 -20.73 -3.36
C LEU A 250 -4.45 -20.12 -4.24
N GLU A 251 -4.63 -20.12 -5.56
CA GLU A 251 -3.71 -19.40 -6.46
C GLU A 251 -3.72 -17.90 -6.15
N ALA A 252 -4.89 -17.29 -6.01
CA ALA A 252 -5.03 -15.87 -5.69
C ALA A 252 -4.35 -15.48 -4.38
N PHE A 253 -4.60 -16.26 -3.33
CA PHE A 253 -3.94 -16.08 -2.05
C PHE A 253 -2.42 -16.29 -2.15
N GLY A 254 -1.99 -17.28 -2.94
CA GLY A 254 -0.58 -17.55 -3.22
C GLY A 254 0.14 -16.36 -3.86
N TYR A 255 -0.47 -15.70 -4.85
CA TYR A 255 0.10 -14.51 -5.49
C TYR A 255 0.24 -13.33 -4.51
N ILE A 256 -0.74 -13.13 -3.63
CA ILE A 256 -0.64 -12.14 -2.54
C ILE A 256 0.57 -12.49 -1.65
N GLY A 257 0.68 -13.76 -1.22
CA GLY A 257 1.79 -14.23 -0.39
C GLY A 257 3.17 -14.03 -1.04
N ILE A 258 3.30 -14.34 -2.32
CA ILE A 258 4.55 -14.13 -3.08
C ILE A 258 4.89 -12.64 -3.14
N SER A 259 3.92 -11.77 -3.40
CA SER A 259 4.12 -10.33 -3.46
C SER A 259 4.63 -9.75 -2.12
N TYR A 260 4.06 -10.21 -1.00
CA TYR A 260 4.53 -9.84 0.34
C TYR A 260 5.89 -10.45 0.69
N LEU A 261 6.21 -11.64 0.17
CA LEU A 261 7.54 -12.24 0.33
C LEU A 261 8.60 -11.37 -0.35
N ILE A 262 8.36 -10.95 -1.60
CA ILE A 262 9.26 -10.05 -2.33
C ILE A 262 9.43 -8.75 -1.55
N THR A 263 8.34 -8.13 -1.12
CA THR A 263 8.34 -6.91 -0.31
C THR A 263 9.17 -7.07 0.96
N THR A 264 8.99 -8.18 1.68
CA THR A 264 9.71 -8.49 2.92
C THR A 264 11.21 -8.64 2.65
N VAL A 265 11.59 -9.34 1.58
CA VAL A 265 13.00 -9.48 1.17
C VAL A 265 13.62 -8.11 0.85
N THR A 266 12.88 -7.23 0.16
CA THR A 266 13.34 -5.86 -0.13
C THR A 266 13.57 -5.05 1.15
N PHE A 267 12.63 -5.07 2.11
CA PHE A 267 12.82 -4.40 3.40
C PHE A 267 13.97 -5.01 4.21
N ALA A 268 14.10 -6.34 4.23
CA ALA A 268 15.19 -7.03 4.91
C ALA A 268 16.56 -6.65 4.32
N ALA A 269 16.69 -6.61 2.99
CA ALA A 269 17.91 -6.16 2.31
C ALA A 269 18.26 -4.72 2.70
N THR A 270 17.26 -3.84 2.75
CA THR A 270 17.41 -2.44 3.16
C THR A 270 17.87 -2.32 4.61
N TYR A 271 17.29 -3.13 5.50
CA TYR A 271 17.65 -3.17 6.92
C TYR A 271 19.07 -3.69 7.16
N ILE A 272 19.47 -4.73 6.43
CA ILE A 272 20.83 -5.28 6.47
C ILE A 272 21.82 -4.24 5.95
N TYR A 273 21.51 -3.56 4.84
CA TYR A 273 22.33 -2.49 4.29
C TYR A 273 22.53 -1.37 5.33
N PHE A 274 21.45 -0.92 5.96
CA PHE A 274 21.51 0.10 7.00
C PHE A 274 22.40 -0.33 8.18
N CYS A 275 22.20 -1.54 8.71
CA CYS A 275 22.95 -2.00 9.87
C CYS A 275 24.45 -2.13 9.58
N ARG A 276 24.81 -2.63 8.39
CA ARG A 276 26.20 -2.97 8.04
C ARG A 276 27.00 -1.80 7.45
N ARG A 277 26.40 -1.00 6.57
CA ARG A 277 27.12 0.02 5.79
C ARG A 277 26.82 1.46 6.18
N PHE A 278 25.74 1.70 6.90
CA PHE A 278 25.34 3.05 7.30
C PHE A 278 26.10 3.49 8.56
N SER A 279 27.43 3.62 8.46
CA SER A 279 28.34 4.22 9.46
C SER A 279 29.82 4.22 9.05
N LEU A 280 30.14 4.37 7.76
CA LEU A 280 31.46 4.81 7.31
C LEU A 280 31.26 6.11 6.52
#